data_AF-A0A8K0K9S4-F1
#
_entry.id   AF-A0A8K0K9S4-F1
#
_cell.length_a   1.000
_cell.length_b   1.000
_cell.length_c   1.000
_cell.angle_alpha   90.00
_cell.angle_beta   90.00
_cell.angle_gamma   90.00
#
_symmetry.space_group_name_H-M   'P 1'
#
loop_
_entity.id
_entity.type
_entity.pdbx_description
1 polymer ?
#
loop_
_entity_poly.entity_id
_entity_poly.type
_entity_poly.pdbx_seq_one_letter_code
_entity_poly.pdbx_strand_id
1 'polypeptide(L)'
;MERRPSPVGGLKRKLVPRESGKPKGGSKKLIKETKEYKWKNFIKEEGKKGAWTMAYKIGFNKLKTDMLYNSLKIDNKEIIKISEVAETLLEKLLPDDNLETETQAHSNIRRQIKEPPDSDNTGKFSKHELEYCLKSLGRNKAPGRDGITAEMIYKGGDKIKEVLLGIYNDCLDNETFPNKWKTAYLRTIPKGRKKDKNKIKAYRPLCLLPVMGKIYEKLILTIWIPKRKKHQRSINSALNHAINSKFKAVLGLFTDIQGAFDNVWWPNVLHSLKEMNCAKNIYKTIQNYLEHRTCNFKISSKAYRKKLTKGCPQGSVLGPTLWNIVMNNCLKTRTPEHINKIAYADDLLIIIHGSSRADIERKAAIEIENIETWCNTSKLNISEEKT
;
A
#
# COMPACT_ATOMS: atom_id res chain seq x y z
N MET A 1 -0.98 74.61 35.48
CA MET A 1 -2.15 74.28 34.66
C MET A 1 -2.27 72.76 34.64
N GLU A 2 -2.93 72.16 35.64
CA GLU A 2 -4.37 71.83 35.62
C GLU A 2 -4.70 70.84 34.47
N ARG A 3 -5.32 69.67 34.64
CA ARG A 3 -6.07 69.01 35.71
C ARG A 3 -6.20 67.52 35.33
N ARG A 4 -6.27 66.61 36.32
CA ARG A 4 -7.02 65.34 36.16
C ARG A 4 -8.53 65.64 36.14
N PRO A 5 -9.33 64.73 35.59
CA PRO A 5 -10.17 63.94 36.50
C PRO A 5 -10.24 62.44 36.14
N SER A 6 -10.36 61.62 37.17
CA SER A 6 -11.01 60.29 37.14
C SER A 6 -12.41 60.45 37.79
N PRO A 7 -13.19 59.41 38.17
CA PRO A 7 -13.58 58.11 37.56
C PRO A 7 -15.10 57.85 37.64
N VAL A 8 -15.71 56.94 36.85
CA VAL A 8 -16.94 56.17 37.20
C VAL A 8 -16.95 54.92 36.30
N GLY A 9 -16.86 53.65 36.75
CA GLY A 9 -17.80 52.86 37.55
C GLY A 9 -18.62 51.93 36.62
N GLY A 10 -18.77 50.61 36.77
CA GLY A 10 -18.27 49.65 37.75
C GLY A 10 -18.71 48.21 37.42
N LEU A 11 -18.10 47.26 38.15
CA LEU A 11 -18.65 45.98 38.65
C LEU A 11 -18.73 44.69 37.77
N LYS A 12 -17.77 43.80 38.11
CA LYS A 12 -17.88 42.36 38.46
C LYS A 12 -18.30 41.34 37.39
N ARG A 13 -17.42 40.35 37.16
CA ARG A 13 -17.70 38.94 37.55
C ARG A 13 -16.46 38.03 37.60
N LYS A 14 -16.26 37.49 38.80
CA LYS A 14 -15.80 36.14 39.21
C LYS A 14 -14.38 35.67 38.87
N LEU A 15 -13.56 35.75 39.92
CA LEU A 15 -12.47 34.82 40.24
C LEU A 15 -12.96 33.36 40.16
N VAL A 16 -12.24 32.54 39.40
CA VAL A 16 -12.20 31.08 39.58
C VAL A 16 -10.79 30.76 40.10
N PRO A 17 -10.63 30.06 41.23
CA PRO A 17 -9.32 29.77 41.80
C PRO A 17 -8.49 28.91 40.83
N ARG A 18 -7.30 29.38 40.46
CA ARG A 18 -6.25 28.50 39.94
C ARG A 18 -5.74 27.68 41.11
N GLU A 19 -6.28 26.48 41.28
CA GLU A 19 -5.66 25.47 42.14
C GLU A 19 -4.27 25.12 41.56
N SER A 20 -3.28 25.55 42.33
CA SER A 20 -1.88 25.23 42.18
C SER A 20 -1.63 23.77 42.58
N GLY A 21 -1.51 22.89 41.58
CA GLY A 21 -0.94 21.54 41.74
C GLY A 21 0.22 21.34 40.76
N LYS A 22 1.45 21.66 41.16
CA LYS A 22 2.66 21.32 40.39
C LYS A 22 2.83 19.78 40.35
N PRO A 23 3.23 19.21 39.20
CA PRO A 23 4.16 18.07 39.20
C PRO A 23 5.44 18.48 38.47
N LYS A 24 6.25 19.37 39.08
CA LYS A 24 7.46 19.93 38.42
C LYS A 24 8.78 19.19 38.71
N GLY A 25 8.77 18.10 39.49
CA GLY A 25 9.96 17.28 39.78
C GLY A 25 10.05 15.99 38.95
N GLY A 26 9.01 15.14 39.04
CA GLY A 26 9.03 13.80 38.42
C GLY A 26 9.08 13.80 36.90
N SER A 27 8.40 14.75 36.25
CA SER A 27 8.33 14.80 34.78
C SER A 27 9.67 15.20 34.14
N LYS A 28 10.45 16.09 34.78
CA LYS A 28 11.81 16.45 34.31
C LYS A 28 12.80 15.30 34.48
N LYS A 29 12.71 14.58 35.61
CA LYS A 29 13.53 13.40 35.88
C LYS A 29 13.24 12.29 34.86
N LEU A 30 11.96 12.01 34.61
CA LEU A 30 11.53 11.04 33.61
C LEU A 30 11.96 11.41 32.17
N ILE A 31 11.89 12.70 31.81
CA ILE A 31 12.40 13.18 30.51
C ILE A 31 13.91 12.96 30.41
N LYS A 32 14.67 13.26 31.47
CA LYS A 32 16.13 13.07 31.50
C LYS A 32 16.49 11.59 31.35
N GLU A 33 15.86 10.73 32.15
CA GLU A 33 16.05 9.27 32.11
C GLU A 33 15.67 8.70 30.75
N THR A 34 14.56 9.17 30.15
CA THR A 34 14.13 8.74 28.81
C THR A 34 15.11 9.18 27.72
N LYS A 35 15.64 10.41 27.82
CA LYS A 35 16.66 10.92 26.88
C LYS A 35 17.94 10.11 26.99
N GLU A 36 18.42 9.86 28.20
CA GLU A 36 19.61 9.05 28.45
C GLU A 36 19.44 7.60 27.97
N TYR A 37 18.29 6.99 28.25
CA TYR A 37 17.95 5.65 27.78
C TYR A 37 17.91 5.57 26.24
N LYS A 38 17.23 6.53 25.59
CA LYS A 38 17.19 6.61 24.12
C LYS A 38 18.58 6.82 23.53
N TRP A 39 19.40 7.67 24.15
CA TRP A 39 20.77 7.93 23.70
C TRP A 39 21.67 6.70 23.84
N LYS A 40 21.60 6.00 24.98
CA LYS A 40 22.32 4.75 25.21
C LYS A 40 21.92 3.66 24.21
N ASN A 41 20.62 3.52 23.93
CA ASN A 41 20.14 2.58 22.91
C ASN A 41 20.57 2.97 21.50
N PHE A 42 20.50 4.27 21.16
CA PHE A 42 20.97 4.78 19.87
C PHE A 42 22.46 4.49 19.65
N ILE A 43 23.31 4.76 20.66
CA ILE A 43 24.73 4.42 20.62
C ILE A 43 24.94 2.92 20.49
N LYS A 44 24.18 2.11 21.22
CA LYS A 44 24.28 0.64 21.18
C LYS A 44 23.86 0.05 19.83
N GLU A 45 22.91 0.66 19.12
CA GLU A 45 22.44 0.20 17.81
C GLU A 45 23.31 0.72 16.64
N GLU A 46 23.71 1.99 16.66
CA GLU A 46 24.52 2.60 15.59
C GLU A 46 26.02 2.39 15.77
N GLY A 47 26.52 2.28 17.00
CA GLY A 47 27.94 1.97 17.30
C GLY A 47 28.37 0.58 16.81
N LYS A 48 27.43 -0.36 16.64
CA LYS A 48 27.67 -1.68 16.01
C LYS A 48 28.09 -1.58 14.54
N LYS A 49 27.89 -0.44 13.88
CA LYS A 49 28.25 -0.19 12.48
C LYS A 49 29.63 0.49 12.35
N GLY A 50 30.39 0.57 13.44
CA GLY A 50 31.71 1.21 13.54
C GLY A 50 31.66 2.63 14.10
N ALA A 51 32.63 2.96 14.97
CA ALA A 51 32.72 4.26 15.65
C ALA A 51 32.77 5.46 14.67
N TRP A 52 33.49 5.29 13.55
CA TRP A 52 33.62 6.31 12.51
C TRP A 52 32.33 6.58 11.75
N THR A 53 31.47 5.57 11.58
CA THR A 53 30.15 5.72 10.95
C THR A 53 29.25 6.67 11.77
N MET A 54 29.35 6.61 13.09
CA MET A 54 28.59 7.48 13.99
C MET A 54 29.14 8.91 13.95
N ALA A 55 30.45 9.08 14.07
CA ALA A 55 31.10 10.40 13.96
C ALA A 55 30.80 11.08 12.61
N TYR A 56 30.85 10.31 11.52
CA TYR A 56 30.46 10.77 10.18
C TYR A 56 29.00 11.22 10.12
N LYS A 57 28.06 10.44 10.66
CA LYS A 57 26.64 10.82 10.65
C LYS A 57 26.35 12.05 11.50
N ILE A 58 27.02 12.20 12.64
CA ILE A 58 26.90 13.38 13.50
C ILE A 58 27.48 14.60 12.78
N GLY A 59 28.74 14.50 12.30
CA GLY A 59 29.47 15.61 11.68
C GLY A 59 28.83 16.12 10.38
N PHE A 60 28.24 15.23 9.58
CA PHE A 60 27.54 15.60 8.33
C PHE A 60 26.03 15.78 8.50
N ASN A 61 25.51 15.81 9.74
CA ASN A 61 24.09 15.96 10.04
C ASN A 61 23.19 14.93 9.31
N LYS A 62 23.69 13.69 9.17
CA LYS A 62 23.04 12.54 8.51
C LYS A 62 22.37 11.60 9.50
N LEU A 63 22.24 12.01 10.76
CA LEU A 63 21.45 11.28 11.76
C LEU A 63 19.99 11.26 11.35
N LYS A 64 19.44 10.07 11.11
CA LYS A 64 17.99 9.92 10.97
C LYS A 64 17.37 10.11 12.35
N THR A 65 16.71 11.25 12.56
CA THR A 65 15.78 11.38 13.66
C THR A 65 14.63 10.41 13.43
N ASP A 66 14.35 9.57 14.43
CA ASP A 66 13.09 8.82 14.45
C ASP A 66 11.96 9.84 14.23
N MET A 67 11.05 9.53 13.31
CA MET A 67 9.88 10.39 13.10
C MET A 67 9.04 10.36 14.36
N LEU A 68 9.10 11.47 15.10
CA LEU A 68 8.21 11.74 16.21
C LEU A 68 6.90 12.22 15.61
N TYR A 69 5.89 11.36 15.62
CA TYR A 69 4.52 11.81 15.43
C TYR A 69 4.08 12.50 16.71
N ASN A 70 4.28 13.81 16.77
CA ASN A 70 3.88 14.60 17.93
C ASN A 70 2.37 14.88 17.91
N SER A 71 1.78 15.00 16.71
CA SER A 71 0.35 15.08 16.51
C SER A 71 -0.06 14.72 15.07
N LEU A 72 -1.34 14.41 14.88
CA LEU A 72 -1.97 14.26 13.57
C LEU A 72 -3.23 15.13 13.51
N LYS A 73 -3.43 15.85 12.40
CA LYS A 73 -4.62 16.63 12.11
C LYS A 73 -5.56 15.84 11.19
N ILE A 74 -6.81 15.68 11.64
CA ILE A 74 -7.89 15.01 10.91
C ILE A 74 -9.14 15.84 11.08
N ASP A 75 -9.75 16.27 9.98
CA ASP A 75 -11.03 17.00 9.98
C ASP A 75 -11.07 18.14 11.02
N ASN A 76 -10.03 18.96 11.03
CA ASN A 76 -9.78 20.08 11.97
C ASN A 76 -9.58 19.72 13.45
N LYS A 77 -9.53 18.44 13.82
CA LYS A 77 -9.14 17.97 15.16
C LYS A 77 -7.68 17.54 15.18
N GLU A 78 -6.99 17.84 16.28
CA GLU A 78 -5.59 17.46 16.50
C GLU A 78 -5.51 16.30 17.50
N ILE A 79 -5.04 15.14 17.02
CA ILE A 79 -4.78 13.95 17.82
C ILE A 79 -3.33 14.03 18.31
N ILE A 80 -3.14 14.03 19.63
CA ILE A 80 -1.82 14.20 20.27
C ILE A 80 -1.37 12.89 20.95
N LYS A 81 -2.33 12.04 21.34
CA LYS A 81 -2.02 10.79 22.02
C LYS A 81 -1.42 9.78 21.04
N ILE A 82 -0.21 9.32 21.33
CA ILE A 82 0.56 8.42 20.44
C ILE A 82 -0.20 7.14 20.08
N SER A 83 -1.04 6.59 20.97
CA SER A 83 -1.85 5.41 20.67
C SER A 83 -2.91 5.69 19.61
N GLU A 84 -3.65 6.78 19.76
CA GLU A 84 -4.69 7.20 18.82
C GLU A 84 -4.06 7.59 17.47
N VAL A 85 -2.89 8.25 17.49
CA VAL A 85 -2.09 8.51 16.29
C VAL A 85 -1.75 7.20 15.57
N ALA A 86 -1.31 6.16 16.29
CA ALA A 86 -0.91 4.88 15.71
C ALA A 86 -2.08 4.11 15.10
N GLU A 87 -3.18 4.03 15.84
CA GLU A 87 -4.43 3.40 15.41
C GLU A 87 -4.96 4.12 14.17
N THR A 88 -5.00 5.45 14.19
CA THR A 88 -5.51 6.21 13.05
C THR A 88 -4.62 6.10 11.81
N LEU A 89 -3.29 6.03 11.98
CA LEU A 89 -2.40 5.75 10.85
C LEU A 89 -2.67 4.37 10.26
N LEU A 90 -2.84 3.35 11.10
CA LEU A 90 -3.16 2.00 10.65
C LEU A 90 -4.52 1.94 9.95
N GLU A 91 -5.53 2.63 10.47
CA GLU A 91 -6.87 2.68 9.87
C GLU A 91 -6.91 3.41 8.54
N LYS A 92 -6.32 4.60 8.46
CA LYS A 92 -6.40 5.44 7.24
C LYS A 92 -5.42 5.03 6.16
N LEU A 93 -4.25 4.47 6.51
CA LEU A 93 -3.26 4.02 5.51
C LEU A 93 -3.46 2.57 5.09
N LEU A 94 -4.13 1.75 5.91
CA LEU A 94 -4.42 0.34 5.61
C LEU A 94 -5.92 0.11 5.88
N PRO A 95 -6.80 0.65 5.03
CA PRO A 95 -8.25 0.62 5.25
C PRO A 95 -8.78 -0.81 5.25
N ASP A 96 -9.88 -1.02 5.98
CA ASP A 96 -10.56 -2.31 6.02
C ASP A 96 -11.63 -2.45 4.93
N ASP A 97 -11.95 -3.70 4.60
CA ASP A 97 -13.13 -4.06 3.82
C ASP A 97 -14.38 -3.86 4.68
N ASN A 98 -15.28 -2.97 4.25
CA ASN A 98 -16.54 -2.73 4.92
C ASN A 98 -17.62 -3.70 4.39
N LEU A 99 -18.16 -4.52 5.28
CA LEU A 99 -19.24 -5.47 4.99
C LEU A 99 -20.63 -4.81 5.07
N GLU A 100 -20.76 -3.66 5.73
CA GLU A 100 -22.04 -2.95 5.87
C GLU A 100 -22.48 -2.29 4.55
N THR A 101 -21.51 -1.92 3.70
CA THR A 101 -21.76 -1.36 2.37
C THR A 101 -21.78 -2.44 1.28
N GLU A 102 -22.03 -3.70 1.65
CA GLU A 102 -22.00 -4.82 0.73
C GLU A 102 -23.30 -4.93 -0.08
N THR A 103 -23.18 -5.13 -1.39
CA THR A 103 -24.31 -5.30 -2.30
C THR A 103 -24.56 -6.79 -2.54
N GLN A 104 -25.69 -7.13 -3.18
CA GLN A 104 -25.95 -8.52 -3.58
C GLN A 104 -24.87 -9.06 -4.54
N ALA A 105 -24.38 -8.22 -5.45
CA ALA A 105 -23.29 -8.59 -6.38
C ALA A 105 -22.00 -8.95 -5.62
N HIS A 106 -21.64 -8.15 -4.61
CA HIS A 106 -20.48 -8.43 -3.77
C HIS A 106 -20.63 -9.76 -3.00
N SER A 107 -21.82 -10.02 -2.44
CA SER A 107 -22.12 -11.26 -1.72
C SER A 107 -22.01 -12.48 -2.65
N ASN A 108 -22.45 -12.34 -3.91
CA ASN A 108 -22.33 -13.40 -4.92
C ASN A 108 -20.87 -13.69 -5.24
N ILE A 109 -20.03 -12.65 -5.43
CA ILE A 109 -18.58 -12.81 -5.63
C ILE A 109 -17.96 -13.60 -4.47
N ARG A 110 -18.25 -13.23 -3.22
CA ARG A 110 -17.75 -13.96 -2.04
C ARG A 110 -18.16 -15.42 -2.01
N ARG A 111 -19.36 -15.74 -2.47
CA ARG A 111 -19.83 -17.13 -2.55
C ARG A 111 -19.05 -17.92 -3.61
N GLN A 112 -18.83 -17.33 -4.77
CA GLN A 112 -18.18 -17.99 -5.90
C GLN A 112 -16.68 -18.29 -5.67
N ILE A 113 -15.99 -17.47 -4.87
CA ILE A 113 -14.56 -17.65 -4.58
C ILE A 113 -14.26 -18.75 -3.54
N LYS A 114 -15.29 -19.24 -2.82
CA LYS A 114 -15.12 -20.32 -1.84
C LYS A 114 -14.65 -21.60 -2.53
N GLU A 115 -15.19 -21.86 -3.70
CA GLU A 115 -14.78 -23.00 -4.53
C GLU A 115 -13.60 -22.60 -5.44
N PRO A 116 -12.53 -23.40 -5.50
CA PRO A 116 -11.43 -23.15 -6.43
C PRO A 116 -11.87 -23.29 -7.90
N PRO A 117 -11.08 -22.81 -8.86
CA PRO A 117 -11.28 -23.11 -10.28
C PRO A 117 -11.10 -24.61 -10.55
N ASP A 118 -11.88 -25.13 -11.50
CA ASP A 118 -11.72 -26.48 -12.04
C ASP A 118 -10.63 -26.47 -13.12
N SER A 119 -9.39 -26.42 -12.68
CA SER A 119 -8.22 -26.32 -13.54
C SER A 119 -7.09 -27.16 -12.99
N ASP A 120 -6.21 -27.62 -13.87
CA ASP A 120 -5.05 -28.42 -13.48
C ASP A 120 -4.09 -27.62 -12.58
N ASN A 121 -3.35 -28.37 -11.77
CA ASN A 121 -2.26 -27.81 -10.98
C ASN A 121 -1.05 -27.46 -11.87
N THR A 122 -0.31 -26.44 -11.46
CA THR A 122 1.04 -26.21 -12.00
C THR A 122 2.02 -27.27 -11.54
N GLY A 123 3.11 -27.45 -12.29
CA GLY A 123 4.26 -28.25 -11.85
C GLY A 123 5.07 -27.58 -10.74
N LYS A 124 6.02 -28.34 -10.17
CA LYS A 124 6.93 -27.84 -9.13
C LYS A 124 7.86 -26.75 -9.67
N PHE A 125 8.29 -25.87 -8.77
CA PHE A 125 9.36 -24.92 -9.06
C PHE A 125 10.67 -25.66 -9.32
N SER A 126 11.41 -25.15 -10.29
CA SER A 126 12.75 -25.57 -10.64
C SER A 126 13.83 -24.73 -9.95
N LYS A 127 15.04 -25.27 -9.84
CA LYS A 127 16.22 -24.53 -9.35
C LYS A 127 16.48 -23.28 -10.23
N HIS A 128 16.27 -23.39 -11.54
CA HIS A 128 16.44 -22.28 -12.47
C HIS A 128 15.49 -21.11 -12.18
N GLU A 129 14.20 -21.39 -11.92
CA GLU A 129 13.22 -20.35 -11.56
C GLU A 129 13.55 -19.69 -10.23
N LEU A 130 14.01 -20.46 -9.24
CA LEU A 130 14.46 -19.92 -7.96
C LEU A 130 15.66 -18.99 -8.16
N GLU A 131 16.66 -19.40 -8.94
CA GLU A 131 17.83 -18.58 -9.23
C GLU A 131 17.48 -17.31 -10.00
N TYR A 132 16.58 -17.40 -10.97
CA TYR A 132 16.03 -16.23 -11.67
C TYR A 132 15.34 -15.26 -10.69
N CYS A 133 14.52 -15.78 -9.78
CA CYS A 133 13.86 -14.97 -8.76
C CYS A 133 14.87 -14.29 -7.83
N LEU A 134 15.90 -15.01 -7.37
CA LEU A 134 16.94 -14.48 -6.49
C LEU A 134 17.78 -13.40 -7.17
N LYS A 135 18.22 -13.62 -8.41
CA LYS A 135 19.03 -12.65 -9.18
C LYS A 135 18.30 -11.33 -9.39
N SER A 136 16.98 -11.39 -9.51
CA SER A 136 16.14 -10.23 -9.78
C SER A 136 15.64 -9.52 -8.50
N LEU A 137 16.01 -10.00 -7.31
CA LEU A 137 15.82 -9.27 -6.06
C LEU A 137 17.01 -8.35 -5.79
N GLY A 138 16.73 -7.11 -5.41
CA GLY A 138 17.79 -6.16 -5.07
C GLY A 138 18.58 -6.61 -3.84
N ARG A 139 19.89 -6.82 -4.01
CA ARG A 139 20.81 -7.31 -2.96
C ARG A 139 20.97 -6.34 -1.77
N ASN A 140 20.83 -5.04 -2.03
CA ASN A 140 21.00 -3.97 -1.03
C ASN A 140 19.67 -3.47 -0.44
N LYS A 141 18.63 -4.31 -0.42
CA LYS A 141 17.32 -3.94 0.13
C LYS A 141 17.24 -4.29 1.62
N ALA A 142 16.49 -3.48 2.36
CA ALA A 142 16.27 -3.72 3.79
C ALA A 142 15.55 -5.07 4.01
N PRO A 143 16.00 -5.88 4.99
CA PRO A 143 15.36 -7.14 5.32
C PRO A 143 13.99 -6.93 5.97
N GLY A 144 13.26 -8.04 6.11
CA GLY A 144 12.12 -8.09 7.03
C GLY A 144 12.57 -8.04 8.48
N ARG A 145 11.64 -8.29 9.41
CA ARG A 145 11.93 -8.29 10.85
C ARG A 145 12.83 -9.47 11.27
N ASP A 146 12.87 -10.52 10.46
CA ASP A 146 13.75 -11.68 10.62
C ASP A 146 15.23 -11.36 10.37
N GLY A 147 15.55 -10.21 9.76
CA GLY A 147 16.92 -9.79 9.47
C GLY A 147 17.55 -10.50 8.28
N ILE A 148 16.82 -11.42 7.62
CA ILE A 148 17.33 -12.19 6.47
C ILE A 148 17.29 -11.32 5.22
N THR A 149 18.43 -11.19 4.55
CA THR A 149 18.56 -10.46 3.28
C THR A 149 18.67 -11.41 2.09
N ALA A 150 18.38 -10.91 0.88
CA ALA A 150 18.61 -11.68 -0.34
C ALA A 150 20.10 -12.00 -0.55
N GLU A 151 21.00 -11.13 -0.10
CA GLU A 151 22.44 -11.33 -0.15
C GLU A 151 22.90 -12.51 0.72
N MET A 152 22.32 -12.68 1.92
CA MET A 152 22.61 -13.83 2.77
C MET A 152 22.25 -15.15 2.09
N ILE A 153 21.09 -15.19 1.43
CA ILE A 153 20.65 -16.39 0.68
C ILE A 153 21.60 -16.66 -0.49
N TYR A 154 22.02 -15.61 -1.21
CA TYR A 154 22.96 -15.74 -2.32
C TYR A 154 24.32 -16.28 -1.87
N LYS A 155 24.88 -15.73 -0.78
CA LYS A 155 26.15 -16.18 -0.19
C LYS A 155 26.07 -17.56 0.45
N GLY A 156 24.88 -18.01 0.84
CA GLY A 156 24.63 -19.36 1.33
C GLY A 156 24.85 -20.46 0.28
N GLY A 157 25.01 -20.11 -1.00
CA GLY A 157 25.34 -21.03 -2.07
C GLY A 157 24.22 -22.04 -2.36
N ASP A 158 24.59 -23.12 -3.06
CA ASP A 158 23.61 -24.06 -3.60
C ASP A 158 22.89 -24.87 -2.54
N LYS A 159 23.55 -25.19 -1.41
CA LYS A 159 22.92 -25.96 -0.34
C LYS A 159 21.72 -25.24 0.26
N ILE A 160 21.83 -23.92 0.47
CA ILE A 160 20.69 -23.11 0.94
C ILE A 160 19.59 -23.07 -0.11
N LYS A 161 19.94 -22.88 -1.39
CA LYS A 161 18.94 -22.85 -2.48
C LYS A 161 18.16 -24.16 -2.59
N GLU A 162 18.83 -25.31 -2.44
CA GLU A 162 18.18 -26.63 -2.48
C GLU A 162 17.15 -26.79 -1.35
N VAL A 163 17.52 -26.43 -0.12
CA VAL A 163 16.60 -26.46 1.02
C VAL A 163 15.43 -25.51 0.79
N LEU A 164 15.69 -24.29 0.31
CA LEU A 164 14.64 -23.32 -0.01
C LEU A 164 13.69 -23.83 -1.09
N LEU A 165 14.23 -24.45 -2.14
CA LEU A 165 13.43 -25.00 -3.23
C LEU A 165 12.49 -26.10 -2.71
N GLY A 166 12.98 -26.99 -1.85
CA GLY A 166 12.15 -28.00 -1.17
C GLY A 166 11.01 -27.34 -0.40
N ILE A 167 11.32 -26.37 0.46
CA ILE A 167 10.30 -25.66 1.25
C ILE A 167 9.26 -24.97 0.36
N TYR A 168 9.66 -24.30 -0.73
CA TYR A 168 8.70 -23.64 -1.62
C TYR A 168 7.81 -24.63 -2.37
N ASN A 169 8.37 -25.77 -2.81
CA ASN A 169 7.59 -26.82 -3.44
C ASN A 169 6.63 -27.48 -2.45
N ASP A 170 7.05 -27.73 -1.21
CA ASP A 170 6.16 -28.22 -0.16
C ASP A 170 5.04 -27.22 0.13
N CYS A 171 5.34 -25.92 0.16
CA CYS A 171 4.31 -24.89 0.31
C CYS A 171 3.30 -24.91 -0.85
N LEU A 172 3.76 -25.11 -2.09
CA LEU A 172 2.91 -25.15 -3.28
C LEU A 172 2.04 -26.42 -3.33
N ASP A 173 2.64 -27.58 -3.05
CA ASP A 173 1.96 -28.88 -3.00
C ASP A 173 0.86 -28.88 -1.92
N ASN A 174 1.11 -28.20 -0.79
CA ASN A 174 0.14 -28.04 0.30
C ASN A 174 -0.75 -26.80 0.12
N GLU A 175 -0.62 -26.03 -0.97
CA GLU A 175 -1.45 -24.86 -1.27
C GLU A 175 -1.39 -23.75 -0.17
N THR A 176 -0.25 -23.65 0.52
CA THR A 176 -0.05 -22.77 1.70
C THR A 176 0.89 -21.61 1.42
N PHE A 177 0.64 -20.49 2.11
CA PHE A 177 1.55 -19.36 2.20
C PHE A 177 1.84 -19.03 3.68
N PRO A 178 3.04 -19.32 4.19
CA PRO A 178 3.35 -19.18 5.62
C PRO A 178 3.01 -17.80 6.21
N ASN A 179 2.27 -17.77 7.32
CA ASN A 179 1.86 -16.53 8.01
C ASN A 179 3.02 -15.60 8.35
N LYS A 180 4.18 -16.17 8.73
CA LYS A 180 5.39 -15.40 9.02
C LYS A 180 5.88 -14.62 7.80
N TRP A 181 5.74 -15.17 6.59
CA TRP A 181 6.21 -14.58 5.34
C TRP A 181 5.29 -13.49 4.77
N LYS A 182 4.00 -13.51 5.15
CA LYS A 182 3.00 -12.49 4.77
C LYS A 182 2.68 -11.48 5.88
N THR A 183 3.44 -11.50 6.98
CA THR A 183 3.34 -10.49 8.04
C THR A 183 4.11 -9.23 7.64
N ALA A 184 3.38 -8.13 7.42
CA ALA A 184 3.95 -6.84 7.05
C ALA A 184 4.43 -6.03 8.25
N TYR A 185 5.40 -5.14 8.03
CA TYR A 185 5.83 -4.16 9.00
C TYR A 185 5.78 -2.75 8.42
N LEU A 186 4.86 -1.94 8.94
CA LEU A 186 4.60 -0.60 8.45
C LEU A 186 5.74 0.36 8.83
N ARG A 187 6.22 1.07 7.82
CA ARG A 187 7.12 2.20 7.89
C ARG A 187 6.54 3.31 7.05
N THR A 188 6.33 4.47 7.64
CA THR A 188 5.86 5.63 6.87
C THR A 188 7.05 6.39 6.31
N ILE A 189 6.87 6.96 5.11
CA ILE A 189 7.86 7.83 4.47
C ILE A 189 7.18 9.16 4.13
N PRO A 190 7.70 10.31 4.59
CA PRO A 190 7.16 11.61 4.21
C PRO A 190 7.24 11.86 2.71
N LYS A 191 6.15 12.36 2.13
CA LYS A 191 6.04 12.84 0.74
C LYS A 191 6.68 14.23 0.65
N GLY A 192 8.00 14.26 0.55
CA GLY A 192 8.78 15.49 0.38
C GLY A 192 8.91 16.34 1.65
N ARG A 193 9.75 17.36 1.60
CA ARG A 193 10.06 18.22 2.77
C ARG A 193 9.00 19.29 3.05
N LYS A 194 8.26 19.73 2.01
CA LYS A 194 7.31 20.85 2.07
C LYS A 194 5.90 20.49 2.54
N LYS A 195 5.57 19.19 2.66
CA LYS A 195 4.22 18.78 3.09
C LYS A 195 4.07 18.86 4.61
N ASP A 196 2.89 19.28 5.04
CA ASP A 196 2.49 19.31 6.45
C ASP A 196 2.50 17.89 7.03
N LYS A 197 3.49 17.61 7.88
CA LYS A 197 3.71 16.30 8.51
C LYS A 197 2.64 15.95 9.56
N ASN A 198 1.74 16.87 9.88
CA ASN A 198 0.60 16.57 10.74
C ASN A 198 -0.56 15.97 9.91
N LYS A 199 -0.52 16.03 8.56
CA LYS A 199 -1.56 15.44 7.71
C LYS A 199 -1.19 14.02 7.27
N ILE A 200 -2.13 13.08 7.34
CA ILE A 200 -1.93 11.68 6.92
C ILE A 200 -1.54 11.58 5.43
N LYS A 201 -2.16 12.38 4.55
CA LYS A 201 -1.85 12.45 3.11
C LYS A 201 -0.36 12.80 2.82
N ALA A 202 0.39 13.31 3.81
CA ALA A 202 1.81 13.59 3.71
C ALA A 202 2.70 12.35 3.86
N TYR A 203 2.17 11.17 4.18
CA TYR A 203 2.95 9.94 4.34
C TYR A 203 2.65 8.92 3.23
N ARG A 204 3.65 8.12 2.88
CA ARG A 204 3.50 6.87 2.12
C ARG A 204 3.67 5.68 3.06
N PRO A 205 2.72 4.73 3.09
CA PRO A 205 2.87 3.51 3.88
C PRO A 205 3.76 2.50 3.17
N LEU A 206 4.99 2.29 3.63
CA LEU A 206 5.84 1.19 3.17
C LEU A 206 5.67 -0.02 4.08
N CYS A 207 5.29 -1.15 3.51
CA CYS A 207 5.15 -2.42 4.21
C CYS A 207 6.37 -3.31 3.94
N LEU A 208 7.26 -3.42 4.94
CA LEU A 208 8.40 -4.33 4.86
C LEU A 208 7.92 -5.77 5.06
N LEU A 209 8.16 -6.61 4.04
CA LEU A 209 7.87 -8.04 4.04
C LEU A 209 9.18 -8.86 4.07
N PRO A 210 9.18 -10.04 4.73
CA PRO A 210 10.30 -10.98 4.71
C PRO A 210 10.76 -11.35 3.31
N VAL A 211 12.07 -11.52 3.13
CA VAL A 211 12.66 -11.88 1.83
C VAL A 211 12.15 -13.24 1.36
N MET A 212 12.00 -14.19 2.28
CA MET A 212 11.46 -15.52 2.01
C MET A 212 10.08 -15.48 1.35
N GLY A 213 9.20 -14.61 1.85
CA GLY A 213 7.89 -14.36 1.25
C GLY A 213 7.99 -13.73 -0.12
N LYS A 214 8.86 -12.72 -0.29
CA LYS A 214 9.06 -12.06 -1.58
C LYS A 214 9.58 -13.00 -2.67
N ILE A 215 10.45 -13.95 -2.33
CA ILE A 215 10.91 -14.99 -3.26
C ILE A 215 9.72 -15.86 -3.66
N TYR A 216 8.91 -16.30 -2.70
CA TYR A 216 7.75 -17.15 -3.00
C TYR A 216 6.71 -16.44 -3.87
N GLU A 217 6.39 -15.19 -3.53
CA GLU A 217 5.56 -14.30 -4.35
C GLU A 217 6.07 -14.26 -5.81
N LYS A 218 7.38 -14.14 -6.00
CA LYS A 218 8.00 -14.07 -7.32
C LYS A 218 8.00 -15.40 -8.06
N LEU A 219 8.19 -16.51 -7.36
CA LEU A 219 8.09 -17.85 -7.93
C LEU A 219 6.67 -18.11 -8.47
N ILE A 220 5.64 -17.80 -7.68
CA ILE A 220 4.23 -17.90 -8.09
C ILE A 220 3.98 -17.08 -9.37
N LEU A 221 4.48 -15.84 -9.42
CA LEU A 221 4.38 -15.01 -10.63
C LEU A 221 5.11 -15.64 -11.81
N THR A 222 6.31 -16.21 -11.58
CA THR A 222 7.15 -16.76 -12.63
C THR A 222 6.55 -18.01 -13.26
N ILE A 223 5.74 -18.79 -12.55
CA ILE A 223 5.07 -19.96 -13.15
C ILE A 223 3.70 -19.61 -13.75
N TRP A 224 3.00 -18.62 -13.20
CA TRP A 224 1.66 -18.26 -13.65
C TRP A 224 1.64 -17.20 -14.78
N ILE A 225 2.52 -16.20 -14.74
CA ILE A 225 2.53 -15.08 -15.69
C ILE A 225 3.21 -15.32 -17.05
N PRO A 226 4.15 -16.26 -17.27
CA PRO A 226 4.88 -16.35 -18.55
C PRO A 226 3.96 -16.42 -19.79
N LYS A 227 2.74 -16.94 -19.61
CA LYS A 227 1.76 -17.13 -20.68
C LYS A 227 0.89 -15.90 -20.98
N ARG A 228 1.04 -14.79 -20.24
CA ARG A 228 0.15 -13.62 -20.37
C ARG A 228 0.93 -12.39 -20.82
N LYS A 229 0.80 -12.06 -22.11
CA LYS A 229 1.29 -10.79 -22.68
C LYS A 229 0.72 -9.65 -21.85
N LYS A 230 1.60 -8.86 -21.21
CA LYS A 230 1.23 -7.54 -20.69
C LYS A 230 0.68 -6.77 -21.89
N HIS A 231 -0.64 -6.58 -21.94
CA HIS A 231 -1.27 -5.66 -22.88
C HIS A 231 -0.97 -4.24 -22.42
N GLN A 232 0.30 -3.87 -22.49
CA GLN A 232 0.75 -2.53 -22.22
C GLN A 232 0.91 -1.88 -23.60
N ARG A 233 -0.23 -1.49 -24.20
CA ARG A 233 -0.19 -0.57 -25.33
C ARG A 233 0.48 0.69 -24.81
N SER A 234 1.57 1.12 -25.45
CA SER A 234 2.24 2.35 -25.04
C SER A 234 1.27 3.52 -25.25
N ILE A 235 1.32 4.52 -24.36
CA ILE A 235 0.56 5.76 -24.50
C ILE A 235 0.79 6.35 -25.91
N ASN A 236 2.03 6.29 -26.40
CA ASN A 236 2.40 6.73 -27.75
C ASN A 236 1.66 5.97 -28.86
N SER A 237 1.52 4.64 -28.74
CA SER A 237 0.78 3.85 -29.73
C SER A 237 -0.69 4.24 -29.79
N ALA A 238 -1.29 4.53 -28.64
CA ALA A 238 -2.69 4.91 -28.57
C ALA A 238 -2.94 6.37 -28.97
N LEU A 239 -2.02 7.29 -28.64
CA LEU A 239 -2.02 8.66 -29.15
C LEU A 239 -1.83 8.67 -30.67
N ASN A 240 -0.90 7.89 -31.22
CA ASN A 240 -0.72 7.77 -32.67
C ASN A 240 -1.96 7.20 -33.35
N HIS A 241 -2.64 6.23 -32.73
CA HIS A 241 -3.93 5.75 -33.23
C HIS A 241 -5.00 6.84 -33.19
N ALA A 242 -5.04 7.66 -32.14
CA ALA A 242 -5.99 8.75 -32.01
C ALA A 242 -5.78 9.84 -33.06
N ILE A 243 -4.51 10.26 -33.26
CA ILE A 243 -4.10 11.29 -34.21
C ILE A 243 -4.34 10.82 -35.66
N ASN A 244 -4.03 9.56 -35.97
CA ASN A 244 -4.16 9.02 -37.32
C ASN A 244 -5.53 8.40 -37.61
N SER A 245 -6.50 8.60 -36.71
CA SER A 245 -7.84 8.04 -36.89
C SER A 245 -8.64 8.81 -37.94
N LYS A 246 -9.56 8.13 -38.65
CA LYS A 246 -10.45 8.76 -39.66
C LYS A 246 -11.60 9.58 -39.02
N PHE A 247 -11.63 9.71 -37.69
CA PHE A 247 -12.75 10.33 -36.98
C PHE A 247 -12.59 11.85 -36.92
N LYS A 248 -13.71 12.57 -36.99
CA LYS A 248 -13.72 14.04 -37.05
C LYS A 248 -13.42 14.70 -35.70
N ALA A 249 -13.66 13.99 -34.60
CA ALA A 249 -13.39 14.47 -33.26
C ALA A 249 -12.88 13.33 -32.36
N VAL A 250 -12.07 13.73 -31.37
CA VAL A 250 -11.44 12.85 -30.38
C VAL A 250 -11.52 13.51 -29.00
N LEU A 251 -11.91 12.74 -27.98
CA LEU A 251 -11.92 13.16 -26.58
C LEU A 251 -11.03 12.24 -25.75
N GLY A 252 -10.18 12.83 -24.90
CA GLY A 252 -9.39 12.11 -23.90
C GLY A 252 -9.94 12.38 -22.51
N LEU A 253 -10.30 11.31 -21.79
CA LEU A 253 -10.69 11.36 -20.38
C LEU A 253 -9.55 10.78 -19.53
N PHE A 254 -9.10 11.55 -18.55
CA PHE A 254 -8.09 11.13 -17.58
C PHE A 254 -8.78 10.88 -16.25
N THR A 255 -8.67 9.67 -15.72
CA THR A 255 -9.30 9.28 -14.45
C THR A 255 -8.23 8.72 -13.50
N ASP A 256 -8.23 9.20 -12.25
CA ASP A 256 -7.34 8.74 -11.16
C ASP A 256 -8.16 7.91 -10.17
N ILE A 257 -7.70 6.69 -9.86
CA ILE A 257 -8.37 5.84 -8.86
C ILE A 257 -7.86 6.16 -7.47
N GLN A 258 -8.78 6.49 -6.57
CA GLN A 258 -8.44 6.90 -5.21
C GLN A 258 -7.85 5.74 -4.40
N GLY A 259 -6.55 5.83 -4.11
CA GLY A 259 -5.87 4.87 -3.24
C GLY A 259 -5.92 3.44 -3.77
N ALA A 260 -5.77 3.27 -5.09
CA ALA A 260 -5.87 1.99 -5.82
C ALA A 260 -5.26 0.80 -5.07
N PHE A 261 -3.96 0.83 -4.78
CA PHE A 261 -3.26 -0.28 -4.11
C PHE A 261 -3.76 -0.55 -2.70
N ASP A 262 -4.15 0.49 -1.95
CA ASP A 262 -4.59 0.35 -0.56
C ASP A 262 -6.04 -0.20 -0.48
N ASN A 263 -6.82 -0.03 -1.54
CA ASN A 263 -8.24 -0.41 -1.59
C ASN A 263 -8.55 -1.68 -2.41
N VAL A 264 -7.54 -2.38 -2.94
CA VAL A 264 -7.76 -3.62 -3.72
C VAL A 264 -8.59 -4.64 -2.93
N TRP A 265 -9.81 -4.90 -3.40
CA TRP A 265 -10.72 -5.83 -2.75
C TRP A 265 -10.37 -7.28 -3.09
N TRP A 266 -9.93 -8.06 -2.10
CA TRP A 266 -9.40 -9.41 -2.30
C TRP A 266 -10.38 -10.42 -2.93
N PRO A 267 -11.67 -10.42 -2.59
CA PRO A 267 -12.64 -11.27 -3.28
C PRO A 267 -12.69 -11.02 -4.79
N ASN A 268 -12.60 -9.77 -5.24
CA ASN A 268 -12.55 -9.45 -6.67
C ASN A 268 -11.28 -10.00 -7.33
N VAL A 269 -10.13 -9.92 -6.65
CA VAL A 269 -8.88 -10.52 -7.13
C VAL A 269 -9.04 -12.04 -7.35
N LEU A 270 -9.59 -12.75 -6.37
CA LEU A 270 -9.80 -14.19 -6.46
C LEU A 270 -10.82 -14.54 -7.55
N HIS A 271 -11.94 -13.82 -7.61
CA HIS A 271 -12.94 -14.01 -8.66
C HIS A 271 -12.33 -13.83 -10.06
N SER A 272 -11.56 -12.77 -10.25
CA SER A 272 -10.84 -12.51 -11.52
C SER A 272 -9.83 -13.62 -11.85
N LEU A 273 -9.10 -14.15 -10.86
CA LEU A 273 -8.20 -15.28 -11.06
C LEU A 273 -8.95 -16.54 -11.53
N LYS A 274 -10.16 -16.75 -11.01
CA LYS A 274 -11.03 -17.86 -11.41
C LYS A 274 -11.54 -17.69 -12.85
N GLU A 275 -12.00 -16.49 -13.23
CA GLU A 275 -12.38 -16.18 -14.62
C GLU A 275 -11.21 -16.30 -15.60
N MET A 276 -10.00 -16.04 -15.11
CA MET A 276 -8.76 -16.23 -15.87
C MET A 276 -8.30 -17.69 -15.94
N ASN A 277 -9.09 -18.66 -15.48
CA ASN A 277 -8.73 -20.09 -15.43
C ASN A 277 -7.33 -20.32 -14.82
N CYS A 278 -7.07 -19.68 -13.67
CA CYS A 278 -5.82 -19.85 -12.93
C CYS A 278 -5.71 -21.27 -12.39
N ALA A 279 -4.54 -21.90 -12.53
CA ALA A 279 -4.25 -23.22 -11.96
C ALA A 279 -4.64 -23.31 -10.47
N LYS A 280 -5.26 -24.43 -10.09
CA LYS A 280 -5.88 -24.62 -8.78
C LYS A 280 -4.93 -24.42 -7.60
N ASN A 281 -3.74 -25.02 -7.63
CA ASN A 281 -2.73 -24.85 -6.58
C ASN A 281 -2.27 -23.39 -6.42
N ILE A 282 -2.16 -22.64 -7.53
CA ILE A 282 -1.80 -21.21 -7.51
C ILE A 282 -2.94 -20.37 -6.95
N TYR A 283 -4.18 -20.62 -7.40
CA TYR A 283 -5.35 -19.94 -6.88
C TYR A 283 -5.43 -20.08 -5.36
N LYS A 284 -5.33 -21.30 -4.83
CA LYS A 284 -5.42 -21.56 -3.40
C LYS A 284 -4.21 -21.02 -2.63
N THR A 285 -3.01 -21.06 -3.19
CA THR A 285 -1.84 -20.42 -2.58
C THR A 285 -2.02 -18.90 -2.48
N ILE A 286 -2.59 -18.25 -3.50
CA ILE A 286 -2.90 -16.82 -3.46
C ILE A 286 -4.05 -16.53 -2.49
N GLN A 287 -5.08 -17.36 -2.44
CA GLN A 287 -6.15 -17.27 -1.44
C GLN A 287 -5.55 -17.33 -0.02
N ASN A 288 -4.70 -18.31 0.25
CA ASN A 288 -3.98 -18.39 1.52
C ASN A 288 -3.10 -17.16 1.73
N TYR A 289 -2.38 -16.65 0.73
CA TYR A 289 -1.58 -15.43 0.83
C TYR A 289 -2.39 -14.19 1.27
N LEU A 290 -3.63 -14.08 0.82
CA LEU A 290 -4.55 -12.99 1.17
C LEU A 290 -5.16 -13.18 2.56
N GLU A 291 -5.35 -14.42 3.00
CA GLU A 291 -5.88 -14.73 4.33
C GLU A 291 -4.87 -14.53 5.47
N HIS A 292 -5.41 -14.23 6.66
CA HIS A 292 -4.67 -14.07 7.92
C HIS A 292 -3.47 -13.10 7.85
N ARG A 293 -3.50 -12.16 6.93
CA ARG A 293 -2.48 -11.12 6.83
C ARG A 293 -2.54 -10.20 8.03
N THR A 294 -1.38 -9.86 8.56
CA THR A 294 -1.26 -8.88 9.63
C THR A 294 -0.19 -7.86 9.30
N CYS A 295 -0.40 -6.63 9.76
CA CYS A 295 0.57 -5.56 9.71
C CYS A 295 0.94 -5.15 11.12
N ASN A 296 2.23 -5.14 11.41
CA ASN A 296 2.78 -4.64 12.66
C ASN A 296 3.27 -3.20 12.44
N PHE A 297 3.02 -2.34 13.42
CA PHE A 297 3.50 -0.96 13.41
C PHE A 297 4.12 -0.64 14.76
N LYS A 298 5.32 -0.04 14.76
CA LYS A 298 5.98 0.37 16.00
C LYS A 298 6.17 1.87 15.95
N ILE A 299 5.69 2.53 16.99
CA ILE A 299 5.86 3.97 17.21
C ILE A 299 6.40 4.15 18.62
N SER A 300 7.53 4.85 18.73
CA SER A 300 8.28 4.94 20.00
C SER A 300 8.57 3.54 20.59
N SER A 301 8.17 3.28 21.84
CA SER A 301 8.36 2.00 22.54
C SER A 301 7.19 1.03 22.39
N LYS A 302 6.06 1.43 21.80
CA LYS A 302 4.85 0.61 21.70
C LYS A 302 4.74 -0.05 20.32
N ALA A 303 4.25 -1.29 20.32
CA ALA A 303 3.96 -2.05 19.12
C ALA A 303 2.45 -2.25 18.98
N TYR A 304 1.96 -2.08 17.77
CA TYR A 304 0.57 -2.21 17.35
C TYR A 304 0.50 -3.29 16.28
N ARG A 305 -0.62 -4.00 16.24
CA ARG A 305 -0.88 -5.04 15.24
C ARG A 305 -2.28 -4.83 14.70
N LYS A 306 -2.41 -4.86 13.37
CA LYS A 306 -3.68 -4.81 12.65
C LYS A 306 -3.81 -6.04 11.76
N LYS A 307 -5.00 -6.67 11.73
CA LYS A 307 -5.35 -7.64 10.69
C LYS A 307 -5.70 -6.87 9.42
N LEU A 308 -5.23 -7.34 8.27
CA LEU A 308 -5.56 -6.74 6.99
C LEU A 308 -6.75 -7.50 6.38
N THR A 309 -7.65 -6.77 5.73
CA THR A 309 -8.86 -7.32 5.10
C THR A 309 -9.00 -6.95 3.62
N LYS A 310 -8.22 -5.97 3.15
CA LYS A 310 -8.06 -5.60 1.74
C LYS A 310 -6.70 -4.93 1.49
N GLY A 311 -6.47 -4.56 0.23
CA GLY A 311 -5.30 -3.82 -0.21
C GLY A 311 -4.08 -4.69 -0.48
N CYS A 312 -3.11 -4.11 -1.17
CA CYS A 312 -1.83 -4.69 -1.51
C CYS A 312 -0.73 -3.91 -0.78
N PRO A 313 0.03 -4.53 0.15
CA PRO A 313 1.05 -3.81 0.88
C PRO A 313 2.10 -3.23 -0.07
N GLN A 314 2.40 -1.93 0.07
CA GLN A 314 3.46 -1.29 -0.71
C GLN A 314 4.82 -1.88 -0.35
N GLY A 315 5.38 -2.70 -1.24
CA GLY A 315 6.58 -3.49 -0.98
C GLY A 315 6.41 -4.99 -1.17
N SER A 316 5.17 -5.45 -1.42
CA SER A 316 4.88 -6.78 -1.96
C SER A 316 5.32 -6.88 -3.43
N VAL A 317 5.69 -8.09 -3.83
CA VAL A 317 6.05 -8.44 -5.21
C VAL A 317 4.79 -8.81 -5.99
N LEU A 318 3.83 -9.50 -5.35
CA LEU A 318 2.52 -9.83 -5.92
C LEU A 318 1.63 -8.59 -6.10
N GLY A 319 1.72 -7.59 -5.20
CA GLY A 319 0.78 -6.46 -5.15
C GLY A 319 0.50 -5.77 -6.49
N PRO A 320 1.52 -5.34 -7.25
CA PRO A 320 1.33 -4.78 -8.58
C PRO A 320 0.57 -5.68 -9.55
N THR A 321 0.82 -6.98 -9.50
CA THR A 321 0.10 -7.96 -10.32
C THR A 321 -1.36 -8.10 -9.88
N LEU A 322 -1.62 -8.18 -8.58
CA LEU A 322 -3.00 -8.29 -8.05
C LEU A 322 -3.82 -7.06 -8.45
N TRP A 323 -3.21 -5.87 -8.42
CA TRP A 323 -3.82 -4.66 -8.96
C TRP A 323 -4.10 -4.77 -10.47
N ASN A 324 -3.11 -5.20 -11.26
CA ASN A 324 -3.29 -5.37 -12.71
C ASN A 324 -4.39 -6.37 -13.05
N ILE A 325 -4.60 -7.42 -12.24
CA ILE A 325 -5.70 -8.36 -12.43
C ILE A 325 -7.04 -7.64 -12.32
N VAL A 326 -7.23 -6.83 -11.27
CA VAL A 326 -8.46 -6.05 -11.07
C VAL A 326 -8.65 -5.00 -12.17
N MET A 327 -7.58 -4.29 -12.53
CA MET A 327 -7.58 -3.29 -13.61
C MET A 327 -7.88 -3.91 -14.97
N ASN A 328 -7.42 -5.13 -15.24
CA ASN A 328 -7.72 -5.81 -16.50
C ASN A 328 -9.21 -6.03 -16.70
N ASN A 329 -10.01 -6.16 -15.64
CA ASN A 329 -11.47 -6.27 -15.78
C ASN A 329 -12.07 -4.97 -16.33
N CYS A 330 -11.55 -3.79 -15.93
CA CYS A 330 -11.93 -2.49 -16.49
C CYS A 330 -11.58 -2.37 -17.98
N LEU A 331 -10.42 -2.89 -18.35
CA LEU A 331 -9.90 -2.83 -19.73
C LEU A 331 -10.58 -3.84 -20.67
N LYS A 332 -11.06 -4.97 -20.14
CA LYS A 332 -11.68 -6.05 -20.92
C LYS A 332 -13.18 -5.86 -21.15
N THR A 333 -13.85 -4.98 -20.40
CA THR A 333 -15.26 -4.66 -20.68
C THR A 333 -15.37 -4.24 -22.13
N ARG A 334 -16.10 -5.02 -22.93
CA ARG A 334 -16.12 -5.03 -24.41
C ARG A 334 -16.13 -3.60 -24.96
N THR A 335 -14.96 -3.04 -25.26
CA THR A 335 -14.85 -1.67 -25.76
C THR A 335 -15.20 -1.67 -27.23
N PRO A 336 -16.19 -0.87 -27.67
CA PRO A 336 -16.42 -0.63 -29.09
C PRO A 336 -15.14 -0.14 -29.79
N GLU A 337 -14.98 -0.36 -31.09
CA GLU A 337 -13.78 0.08 -31.85
C GLU A 337 -13.46 1.58 -31.71
N HIS A 338 -14.45 2.39 -31.38
CA HIS A 338 -14.31 3.83 -31.18
C HIS A 338 -13.78 4.23 -29.80
N ILE A 339 -13.57 3.29 -28.87
CA ILE A 339 -13.06 3.53 -27.51
C ILE A 339 -11.74 2.78 -27.33
N ASN A 340 -10.71 3.50 -26.90
CA ASN A 340 -9.41 2.91 -26.55
C ASN A 340 -9.06 3.28 -25.10
N LYS A 341 -8.88 2.26 -24.25
CA LYS A 341 -8.51 2.41 -22.84
C LYS A 341 -7.05 2.06 -22.65
N ILE A 342 -6.34 2.90 -21.90
CA ILE A 342 -4.93 2.71 -21.56
C ILE A 342 -4.80 2.91 -20.06
N ALA A 343 -4.31 1.91 -19.35
CA ALA A 343 -3.99 2.04 -17.93
C ALA A 343 -2.48 2.00 -17.71
N TYR A 344 -2.00 2.85 -16.82
CA TYR A 344 -0.66 2.79 -16.28
C TYR A 344 -0.72 2.89 -14.75
N ALA A 345 -0.52 1.76 -14.07
CA ALA A 345 -0.75 1.66 -12.64
C ALA A 345 -2.17 2.14 -12.26
N ASP A 346 -2.29 3.22 -11.50
CA ASP A 346 -3.53 3.84 -11.04
C ASP A 346 -4.12 4.89 -12.00
N ASP A 347 -3.36 5.32 -13.02
CA ASP A 347 -3.81 6.26 -14.04
C ASP A 347 -4.54 5.51 -15.17
N LEU A 348 -5.75 5.98 -15.52
CA LEU A 348 -6.52 5.47 -16.64
C LEU A 348 -6.82 6.60 -17.63
N LEU A 349 -6.44 6.40 -18.89
CA LEU A 349 -6.72 7.27 -20.02
C LEU A 349 -7.69 6.57 -20.96
N ILE A 350 -8.77 7.25 -21.31
CA ILE A 350 -9.81 6.75 -22.21
C ILE A 350 -9.91 7.70 -23.38
N ILE A 351 -9.69 7.17 -24.58
CA ILE A 351 -9.75 7.91 -25.83
C ILE A 351 -11.02 7.50 -26.56
N ILE A 352 -11.89 8.46 -26.81
CA ILE A 352 -13.19 8.27 -27.43
C ILE A 352 -13.21 9.00 -28.77
N HIS A 353 -13.58 8.26 -29.81
CA HIS A 353 -13.71 8.78 -31.17
C HIS A 353 -15.18 8.94 -31.55
N GLY A 354 -15.49 10.02 -32.26
CA GLY A 354 -16.84 10.25 -32.77
C GLY A 354 -16.89 11.09 -34.02
N SER A 355 -18.07 11.07 -34.65
CA SER A 355 -18.33 11.76 -35.91
C SER A 355 -18.73 13.23 -35.70
N SER A 356 -19.11 13.60 -34.48
CA SER A 356 -19.48 14.95 -34.06
C SER A 356 -19.25 15.13 -32.56
N ARG A 357 -19.31 16.38 -32.07
CA ARG A 357 -19.22 16.69 -30.63
C ARG A 357 -20.33 16.00 -29.84
N ALA A 358 -21.57 16.07 -30.29
CA ALA A 358 -22.72 15.44 -29.62
C ALA A 358 -22.58 13.90 -29.54
N ASP A 359 -22.04 13.26 -30.59
CA ASP A 359 -21.79 11.82 -30.56
C ASP A 359 -20.72 11.43 -29.54
N ILE A 360 -19.66 12.23 -29.42
CA ILE A 360 -18.60 12.02 -28.42
C ILE A 360 -19.12 12.23 -27.00
N GLU A 361 -19.89 13.28 -26.75
CA GLU A 361 -20.48 13.56 -25.43
C GLU A 361 -21.38 12.39 -24.97
N ARG A 362 -22.21 11.87 -25.88
CA ARG A 362 -23.05 10.70 -25.61
C ARG A 362 -22.21 9.44 -25.32
N LYS A 363 -21.18 9.16 -26.13
CA LYS A 363 -20.27 8.02 -25.93
C LYS A 363 -19.47 8.14 -24.63
N ALA A 364 -19.05 9.35 -24.27
CA ALA A 364 -18.35 9.64 -23.03
C ALA A 364 -19.23 9.39 -21.82
N ALA A 365 -20.49 9.83 -21.84
CA ALA A 365 -21.42 9.57 -20.74
C ALA A 365 -21.61 8.07 -20.48
N ILE A 366 -21.81 7.27 -21.54
CA ILE A 366 -21.93 5.80 -21.43
C ILE A 366 -20.64 5.19 -20.86
N GLU A 367 -19.49 5.65 -21.30
CA GLU A 367 -18.21 5.09 -20.84
C GLU A 367 -17.91 5.47 -19.39
N ILE A 368 -18.28 6.67 -18.95
CA ILE A 368 -18.18 7.08 -17.54
C ILE A 368 -19.05 6.18 -16.67
N GLU A 369 -20.30 5.93 -17.06
CA GLU A 369 -21.21 5.02 -16.33
C GLU A 369 -20.65 3.59 -16.23
N ASN A 370 -20.02 3.09 -17.30
CA ASN A 370 -19.35 1.78 -17.28
C ASN A 370 -18.20 1.73 -16.27
N ILE A 371 -17.38 2.79 -16.19
CA ILE A 371 -16.27 2.88 -15.23
C ILE A 371 -16.81 2.98 -13.81
N GLU A 372 -17.83 3.80 -13.57
CA GLU A 372 -18.47 3.93 -12.26
C GLU A 372 -19.06 2.59 -11.81
N THR A 373 -19.71 1.86 -12.71
CA THR A 373 -20.22 0.50 -12.44
C THR A 373 -19.09 -0.46 -12.08
N TRP A 374 -17.97 -0.42 -12.81
CA TRP A 374 -16.79 -1.23 -12.50
C TRP A 374 -16.16 -0.84 -11.15
N CYS A 375 -16.04 0.45 -10.87
CA CYS A 375 -15.55 0.98 -9.59
C CYS A 375 -16.41 0.47 -8.43
N ASN A 376 -17.73 0.59 -8.55
CA ASN A 376 -18.69 0.12 -7.56
C ASN A 376 -18.55 -1.40 -7.32
N THR A 377 -18.54 -2.20 -8.37
CA THR A 377 -18.38 -3.67 -8.30
C THR A 377 -17.03 -4.08 -7.70
N SER A 378 -16.00 -3.26 -7.90
CA SER A 378 -14.65 -3.49 -7.39
C SER A 378 -14.39 -2.89 -6.00
N LYS A 379 -15.39 -2.23 -5.40
CA LYS A 379 -15.26 -1.41 -4.17
C LYS A 379 -14.15 -0.35 -4.25
N LEU A 380 -14.03 0.31 -5.40
CA LEU A 380 -13.08 1.39 -5.69
C LEU A 380 -13.82 2.70 -5.93
N ASN A 381 -13.13 3.83 -5.75
CA ASN A 381 -13.67 5.17 -6.00
C ASN A 381 -12.76 5.95 -6.96
N ILE A 382 -13.35 6.84 -7.75
CA ILE A 382 -12.63 7.81 -8.59
C ILE A 382 -12.24 9.02 -7.73
N SER A 383 -11.08 9.62 -7.99
CA SER A 383 -10.63 10.83 -7.32
C SER A 383 -11.15 12.08 -8.04
N GLU A 384 -12.26 12.64 -7.56
CA GLU A 384 -12.84 13.90 -8.09
C GLU A 384 -11.88 15.10 -8.05
N GLU A 385 -10.95 15.17 -7.08
CA GLU A 385 -9.98 16.27 -6.98
C GLU A 385 -8.93 16.27 -8.11
N LYS A 386 -8.85 15.21 -8.92
CA LYS A 386 -7.80 14.97 -9.92
C LYS A 386 -8.31 14.46 -11.27
N THR A 387 -9.60 14.17 -11.35
CA THR A 387 -10.32 13.73 -12.54
C THR A 387 -11.12 14.92 -13.02
#